data_AF-A0A7C1E2U4-F1
#
_entry.id   AF-A0A7C1E2U4-F1
#
_cell.length_a   1.000
_cell.length_b   1.000
_cell.length_c   1.000
_cell.angle_alpha   90.00
_cell.angle_beta   90.00
_cell.angle_gamma   90.00
#
_symmetry.space_group_name_H-M   'P 1'
#
loop_
_entity.id
_entity.type
_entity.pdbx_description
1 polymer ?
#
loop_
_entity_poly.entity_id
_entity_poly.type
_entity_poly.pdbx_seq_one_letter_code
_entity_poly.pdbx_strand_id
1 'polypeptide(L)'
;MARQQSSGRKESPSTFWDQRGDRFMERGNYPQAVLAYEKVRATDREYLAATNKKGAALAELGRVEEALRAFDRVLDVGPKDPLLADIALNNKTNLLRREGRYEEALTAFRQAIETGPDNTMALNNMGNVLADMGRDEEALQAYERALAGDPKNPAIMGNIGSLLIGLERYEEAREVLERALALDPDDPVVRRTMNAVRRTLAREA
;
A
#
# COMPACT_ATOMS: atom_id res chain seq x y z
N MET A 1 -16.43 18.71 -47.93
CA MET A 1 -16.09 19.08 -46.53
C MET A 1 -16.64 18.03 -45.59
N ALA A 2 -15.79 17.11 -45.12
CA ALA A 2 -16.17 16.06 -44.18
C ALA A 2 -16.22 16.63 -42.76
N ARG A 3 -17.39 16.62 -42.12
CA ARG A 3 -17.52 16.86 -40.68
C ARG A 3 -17.16 15.56 -39.97
N GLN A 4 -16.05 15.59 -39.23
CA GLN A 4 -15.70 14.59 -38.22
C GLN A 4 -16.89 14.42 -37.27
N GLN A 5 -17.51 13.25 -37.29
CA GLN A 5 -18.34 12.78 -36.19
C GLN A 5 -17.37 12.33 -35.09
N SER A 6 -17.11 13.19 -34.09
CA SER A 6 -16.52 12.71 -32.84
C SER A 6 -17.58 11.88 -32.13
N SER A 7 -17.46 10.56 -32.23
CA SER A 7 -18.22 9.60 -31.45
C SER A 7 -17.84 9.74 -29.97
N GLY A 8 -18.40 10.74 -29.30
CA GLY A 8 -18.31 10.88 -27.85
C GLY A 8 -19.18 9.83 -27.21
N ARG A 9 -18.58 8.73 -26.74
CA ARG A 9 -19.28 7.82 -25.82
C ARG A 9 -19.77 8.68 -24.66
N LYS A 10 -21.08 8.83 -24.49
CA LYS A 10 -21.65 9.48 -23.31
C LYS A 10 -21.16 8.72 -22.09
N GLU A 11 -20.45 9.40 -21.18
CA GLU A 11 -20.00 8.83 -19.92
C GLU A 11 -21.20 8.27 -19.16
N SER A 12 -21.05 7.09 -18.56
CA SER A 12 -22.10 6.54 -17.70
C SER A 12 -22.27 7.44 -16.47
N PRO A 13 -23.46 7.51 -15.86
CA PRO A 13 -23.64 8.22 -14.60
C PRO A 13 -22.64 7.79 -13.52
N SER A 14 -22.29 6.50 -13.46
CA SER A 14 -21.30 5.94 -12.53
C SER A 14 -19.90 6.46 -12.81
N THR A 15 -19.44 6.45 -14.07
CA THR A 15 -18.13 6.99 -14.46
C THR A 15 -18.03 8.48 -14.15
N PHE A 16 -19.10 9.25 -14.41
CA PHE A 16 -19.14 10.67 -14.07
C PHE A 16 -18.96 10.92 -12.57
N TRP A 17 -19.65 10.16 -11.71
CA TRP A 17 -19.56 10.31 -10.27
C TRP A 17 -18.21 9.84 -9.71
N ASP A 18 -17.64 8.77 -10.25
CA ASP A 18 -16.30 8.30 -9.89
C ASP A 18 -15.24 9.37 -10.17
N GLN A 19 -15.19 9.89 -11.41
CA GLN A 19 -14.25 10.97 -11.78
C GLN A 19 -14.47 12.24 -10.96
N ARG A 20 -15.73 12.53 -10.59
CA ARG A 20 -16.03 13.68 -9.72
C ARG A 20 -15.51 13.46 -8.31
N GLY A 21 -15.59 12.23 -7.79
CA GLY A 21 -14.98 11.82 -6.54
C GLY A 21 -13.46 11.97 -6.57
N ASP A 22 -12.81 11.52 -7.64
CA ASP A 22 -11.35 11.64 -7.82
C ASP A 22 -10.90 13.10 -7.79
N ARG A 23 -11.61 14.00 -8.50
CA ARG A 23 -11.31 15.45 -8.46
C ARG A 23 -11.51 16.07 -7.07
N PHE A 24 -12.43 15.55 -6.26
CA PHE A 24 -12.57 16.01 -4.88
C PHE A 24 -11.44 15.47 -3.99
N MET A 25 -11.00 14.23 -4.20
CA MET A 25 -9.83 13.66 -3.53
C MET A 25 -8.56 14.47 -3.81
N GLU A 26 -8.28 14.78 -5.07
CA GLU A 26 -7.13 15.59 -5.49
C GLU A 26 -7.09 16.97 -4.82
N ARG A 27 -8.27 17.52 -4.49
CA ARG A 27 -8.42 18.83 -3.82
C ARG A 27 -8.47 18.74 -2.30
N GLY A 28 -8.34 17.53 -1.73
CA GLY A 28 -8.50 17.29 -0.29
C GLY A 28 -9.93 17.50 0.23
N ASN A 29 -10.93 17.60 -0.66
CA ASN A 29 -12.33 17.74 -0.26
C ASN A 29 -12.98 16.37 -0.07
N TYR A 30 -12.50 15.64 0.94
CA TYR A 30 -12.93 14.29 1.25
C TYR A 30 -14.44 14.14 1.52
N PRO A 31 -15.15 15.09 2.17
CA PRO A 31 -16.60 14.97 2.35
C PRO A 31 -17.35 14.91 1.02
N GLN A 32 -16.98 15.76 0.05
CA GLN A 32 -17.61 15.74 -1.26
C GLN A 32 -17.18 14.54 -2.10
N ALA A 33 -15.96 14.03 -1.90
CA ALA A 33 -15.52 12.78 -2.52
C ALA A 33 -16.39 11.59 -2.08
N VAL A 34 -16.65 11.45 -0.77
CA VAL A 34 -17.55 10.41 -0.23
C VAL A 34 -18.94 10.49 -0.88
N LEU A 35 -19.56 11.67 -0.92
CA LEU A 35 -20.88 11.87 -1.52
C LEU A 35 -20.91 11.58 -3.03
N ALA A 36 -19.79 11.79 -3.73
CA ALA A 36 -19.67 11.45 -5.14
C ALA A 36 -19.59 9.94 -5.34
N TYR A 37 -18.72 9.25 -4.58
CA TYR A 37 -18.58 7.79 -4.69
C TYR A 37 -19.85 7.03 -4.28
N GLU A 38 -20.65 7.54 -3.35
CA GLU A 38 -21.96 6.96 -2.98
C GLU A 38 -22.97 6.92 -4.13
N LYS A 39 -22.77 7.73 -5.16
CA LYS A 39 -23.65 7.76 -6.33
C LYS A 39 -23.26 6.75 -7.41
N VAL A 40 -22.10 6.09 -7.28
CA VAL A 40 -21.72 4.95 -8.12
C VAL A 40 -22.54 3.73 -7.68
N ARG A 41 -23.16 3.01 -8.63
CA ARG A 41 -24.14 1.95 -8.32
C ARG A 41 -23.61 0.52 -8.57
N ALA A 42 -24.09 -0.42 -7.75
CA ALA A 42 -23.60 -1.80 -7.59
C ALA A 42 -23.68 -2.73 -8.82
N THR A 43 -24.33 -2.33 -9.91
CA THR A 43 -24.39 -3.13 -11.15
C THR A 43 -23.10 -3.04 -11.98
N ASP A 44 -22.23 -2.09 -11.64
CA ASP A 44 -21.08 -1.72 -12.43
C ASP A 44 -19.81 -2.30 -11.77
N ARG A 45 -18.88 -2.86 -12.57
CA ARG A 45 -17.57 -3.36 -12.08
C ARG A 45 -16.82 -2.26 -11.30
N GLU A 46 -17.10 -1.02 -11.68
CA GLU A 46 -16.61 0.23 -11.12
C GLU A 46 -17.10 0.49 -9.68
N TYR A 47 -18.17 -0.18 -9.21
CA TYR A 47 -18.72 0.02 -7.87
C TYR A 47 -17.75 -0.35 -6.76
N LEU A 48 -17.04 -1.48 -6.87
CA LEU A 48 -16.08 -1.89 -5.84
C LEU A 48 -14.86 -0.97 -5.82
N ALA A 49 -14.41 -0.50 -6.99
CA ALA A 49 -13.35 0.50 -7.07
C ALA A 49 -13.76 1.82 -6.39
N ALA A 50 -14.96 2.32 -6.68
CA ALA A 50 -15.51 3.50 -6.01
C ALA A 50 -15.72 3.28 -4.50
N THR A 51 -16.09 2.06 -4.09
CA THR A 51 -16.21 1.70 -2.67
C THR A 51 -14.86 1.76 -1.96
N ASN A 52 -13.79 1.24 -2.57
CA ASN A 52 -12.43 1.38 -2.05
C ASN A 52 -12.00 2.85 -1.96
N LYS A 53 -12.24 3.65 -3.02
CA LYS A 53 -11.94 5.08 -3.02
C LYS A 53 -12.73 5.86 -1.96
N LYS A 54 -14.00 5.50 -1.74
CA LYS A 54 -14.81 6.01 -0.62
C LYS A 54 -14.18 5.66 0.72
N GLY A 55 -13.71 4.43 0.89
CA GLY A 55 -12.97 4.00 2.08
C GLY A 55 -11.75 4.88 2.34
N ALA A 56 -10.94 5.16 1.31
CA ALA A 56 -9.79 6.06 1.43
C ALA A 56 -10.22 7.49 1.83
N ALA A 57 -11.27 8.04 1.21
CA ALA A 57 -11.81 9.36 1.59
C ALA A 57 -12.31 9.40 3.04
N LEU A 58 -12.95 8.33 3.52
CA LEU A 58 -13.40 8.20 4.91
C LEU A 58 -12.22 8.10 5.88
N ALA A 59 -11.14 7.42 5.49
CA ALA A 59 -9.91 7.33 6.27
C ALA A 59 -9.24 8.69 6.45
N GLU A 60 -9.22 9.53 5.42
CA GLU A 60 -8.73 10.92 5.50
C GLU A 60 -9.61 11.82 6.37
N LEU A 61 -10.90 11.46 6.54
CA LEU A 61 -11.82 12.14 7.45
C LEU A 61 -11.73 11.67 8.91
N GLY A 62 -10.88 10.68 9.22
CA GLY A 62 -10.84 10.04 10.54
C GLY A 62 -12.08 9.19 10.84
N ARG A 63 -12.91 8.88 9.85
CA ARG A 63 -14.08 7.98 9.99
C ARG A 63 -13.62 6.53 9.84
N VAL A 64 -12.76 6.11 10.77
CA VAL A 64 -11.98 4.86 10.71
C VAL A 64 -12.86 3.64 10.48
N GLU A 65 -13.89 3.42 11.29
CA GLU A 65 -14.74 2.22 11.21
C GLU A 65 -15.54 2.14 9.92
N GLU A 66 -15.90 3.30 9.35
CA GLU A 66 -16.60 3.34 8.07
C GLU A 66 -15.67 3.06 6.90
N ALA A 67 -14.42 3.54 6.97
CA ALA A 67 -13.39 3.21 6.00
C ALA A 67 -13.08 1.71 6.00
N LEU A 68 -12.90 1.11 7.19
CA LEU A 68 -12.67 -0.33 7.34
C LEU A 68 -13.81 -1.15 6.74
N ARG A 69 -15.07 -0.79 7.04
CA ARG A 69 -16.24 -1.45 6.43
C ARG A 69 -16.26 -1.35 4.90
N ALA A 70 -15.81 -0.23 4.35
CA ALA A 70 -15.73 -0.07 2.89
C ALA A 70 -14.66 -0.98 2.29
N PHE A 71 -13.49 -1.11 2.92
CA PHE A 71 -12.45 -2.05 2.47
C PHE A 71 -12.88 -3.51 2.62
N ASP A 72 -13.48 -3.87 3.76
CA ASP A 72 -14.04 -5.21 4.00
C ASP A 72 -15.05 -5.58 2.93
N ARG A 73 -15.94 -4.65 2.56
CA ARG A 73 -16.90 -4.89 1.49
C ARG A 73 -16.24 -5.23 0.15
N VAL A 74 -15.09 -4.62 -0.14
CA VAL A 74 -14.33 -4.92 -1.35
C VAL A 74 -13.67 -6.29 -1.24
N LEU A 75 -13.10 -6.64 -0.08
CA LEU A 75 -12.48 -7.95 0.14
C LEU A 75 -13.49 -9.10 0.12
N ASP A 76 -14.70 -8.90 0.66
CA ASP A 76 -15.77 -9.90 0.70
C ASP A 76 -16.34 -10.23 -0.69
N VAL A 77 -16.45 -9.23 -1.58
CA VAL A 77 -17.04 -9.40 -2.92
C VAL A 77 -15.97 -9.60 -4.00
N GLY A 78 -14.78 -9.04 -3.76
CA GLY A 78 -13.67 -8.91 -4.69
C GLY A 78 -12.70 -10.08 -4.85
N PRO A 79 -12.92 -11.34 -4.39
CA PRO A 79 -12.02 -12.44 -4.77
C PRO A 79 -11.95 -12.69 -6.29
N LYS A 80 -12.83 -12.05 -7.09
CA LYS A 80 -12.84 -12.12 -8.56
C LYS A 80 -11.90 -11.13 -9.26
N ASP A 81 -11.42 -10.10 -8.55
CA ASP A 81 -10.45 -9.12 -9.08
C ASP A 81 -9.30 -8.98 -8.06
N PRO A 82 -8.25 -9.82 -8.19
CA PRO A 82 -7.15 -9.89 -7.22
C PRO A 82 -6.47 -8.53 -7.02
N LEU A 83 -6.31 -7.74 -8.09
CA LEU A 83 -5.68 -6.43 -8.01
C LEU A 83 -6.47 -5.48 -7.10
N LEU A 84 -7.80 -5.47 -7.24
CA LEU A 84 -8.64 -4.62 -6.41
C LEU A 84 -8.68 -5.10 -4.95
N ALA A 85 -8.70 -6.42 -4.73
CA ALA A 85 -8.59 -6.99 -3.39
C ALA A 85 -7.26 -6.58 -2.72
N ASP A 86 -6.14 -6.65 -3.45
CA ASP A 86 -4.82 -6.25 -2.98
C ASP A 86 -4.77 -4.75 -2.60
N ILE A 87 -5.37 -3.89 -3.42
CA ILE A 87 -5.47 -2.46 -3.14
C ILE A 87 -6.31 -2.20 -1.86
N ALA A 88 -7.45 -2.87 -1.73
CA ALA A 88 -8.32 -2.71 -0.56
C ALA A 88 -7.67 -3.22 0.72
N LEU A 89 -6.98 -4.37 0.66
CA LEU A 89 -6.20 -4.90 1.76
C LEU A 89 -5.11 -3.92 2.19
N ASN A 90 -4.35 -3.39 1.22
CA ASN A 90 -3.31 -2.41 1.49
C ASN A 90 -3.84 -1.16 2.19
N ASN A 91 -4.97 -0.62 1.71
CA ASN A 91 -5.59 0.54 2.33
C ASN A 91 -6.11 0.22 3.75
N LYS A 92 -6.73 -0.95 3.95
CA LYS A 92 -7.19 -1.42 5.26
C LYS A 92 -6.03 -1.54 6.25
N THR A 93 -4.95 -2.21 5.86
CA THR A 93 -3.82 -2.48 6.77
C THR A 93 -3.01 -1.23 7.07
N ASN A 94 -2.81 -0.34 6.10
CA ASN A 94 -2.18 0.96 6.36
C ASN A 94 -3.01 1.83 7.29
N LEU A 95 -4.34 1.84 7.14
CA LEU A 95 -5.22 2.54 8.08
C LEU A 95 -5.10 1.93 9.47
N LEU A 96 -5.24 0.61 9.62
CA LEU A 96 -5.10 -0.07 10.91
C LEU A 96 -3.75 0.21 11.57
N ARG A 97 -2.66 0.19 10.80
CA ARG A 97 -1.31 0.54 11.27
C ARG A 97 -1.23 1.98 11.78
N ARG A 98 -1.77 2.94 11.01
CA ARG A 98 -1.81 4.36 11.41
C ARG A 98 -2.57 4.58 12.71
N GLU A 99 -3.65 3.82 12.92
CA GLU A 99 -4.46 3.87 14.14
C GLU A 99 -3.90 2.99 15.29
N GLY A 100 -2.74 2.36 15.12
CA GLY A 100 -2.11 1.49 16.13
C GLY A 100 -2.82 0.14 16.36
N ARG A 101 -3.75 -0.25 15.48
CA ARG A 101 -4.52 -1.49 15.54
C ARG A 101 -3.77 -2.64 14.86
N TYR A 102 -2.57 -2.92 15.34
CA TYR A 102 -1.61 -3.78 14.65
C TYR A 102 -2.07 -5.24 14.51
N GLU A 103 -2.66 -5.82 15.56
CA GLU A 103 -3.14 -7.20 15.54
C GLU A 103 -4.26 -7.41 14.50
N GLU A 104 -5.13 -6.41 14.32
CA GLU A 104 -6.15 -6.43 13.28
C GLU A 104 -5.54 -6.33 11.88
N ALA A 105 -4.48 -5.53 11.71
CA ALA A 105 -3.75 -5.44 10.45
C ALA A 105 -3.10 -6.79 10.10
N LEU A 106 -2.45 -7.45 11.06
CA LEU A 106 -1.87 -8.78 10.88
C LEU A 106 -2.94 -9.84 10.58
N THR A 107 -4.11 -9.74 11.19
CA THR A 107 -5.23 -10.65 10.93
C THR A 107 -5.73 -10.49 9.50
N ALA A 108 -5.88 -9.26 9.00
CA ALA A 108 -6.24 -8.99 7.61
C ALA A 108 -5.19 -9.54 6.62
N PHE A 109 -3.89 -9.40 6.93
CA PHE A 109 -2.83 -9.99 6.11
C PHE A 109 -2.88 -11.51 6.04
N ARG A 110 -3.09 -12.20 7.18
CA ARG A 110 -3.20 -13.67 7.21
C ARG A 110 -4.35 -14.16 6.32
N GLN A 111 -5.51 -13.52 6.42
CA GLN A 111 -6.67 -13.83 5.57
C GLN A 111 -6.36 -13.65 4.08
N ALA A 112 -5.59 -12.63 3.71
CA ALA A 112 -5.22 -12.41 2.32
C ALA A 112 -4.22 -13.45 1.79
N ILE A 113 -3.18 -13.77 2.58
CA ILE A 113 -2.15 -14.74 2.20
C ILE A 113 -2.75 -16.15 2.02
N GLU A 114 -3.78 -16.51 2.78
CA GLU A 114 -4.53 -17.76 2.58
C GLU A 114 -5.19 -17.86 1.20
N THR A 115 -5.50 -16.72 0.58
CA THR A 115 -6.16 -16.66 -0.74
C THR A 115 -5.19 -16.46 -1.91
N GLY A 116 -3.97 -16.00 -1.65
CA GLY A 116 -2.93 -15.73 -2.66
C GLY A 116 -1.57 -15.52 -2.00
N PRO A 117 -0.63 -16.48 -2.09
CA PRO A 117 0.57 -16.48 -1.24
C PRO A 117 1.64 -15.42 -1.57
N ASP A 118 1.55 -14.75 -2.73
CA ASP A 118 2.66 -13.98 -3.32
C ASP A 118 2.33 -12.50 -3.59
N ASN A 119 1.52 -11.86 -2.74
CA ASN A 119 1.38 -10.40 -2.82
C ASN A 119 2.58 -9.71 -2.16
N THR A 120 3.59 -9.39 -2.97
CA THR A 120 4.80 -8.62 -2.61
C THR A 120 4.48 -7.37 -1.78
N MET A 121 3.51 -6.56 -2.21
CA MET A 121 3.17 -5.31 -1.54
C MET A 121 2.55 -5.55 -0.17
N ALA A 122 1.67 -6.56 -0.05
CA ALA A 122 1.07 -6.95 1.22
C ALA A 122 2.13 -7.46 2.20
N LEU A 123 3.06 -8.32 1.75
CA LEU A 123 4.15 -8.82 2.58
C LEU A 123 5.08 -7.70 3.08
N ASN A 124 5.40 -6.73 2.22
CA ASN A 124 6.17 -5.55 2.63
C ASN A 124 5.44 -4.74 3.71
N ASN A 125 4.13 -4.52 3.57
CA ASN A 125 3.38 -3.78 4.58
C ASN A 125 3.13 -4.58 5.87
N MET A 126 3.06 -5.90 5.78
CA MET A 126 3.09 -6.78 6.96
C MET A 126 4.41 -6.64 7.71
N GLY A 127 5.54 -6.58 6.98
CA GLY A 127 6.84 -6.26 7.56
C GLY A 127 6.86 -4.92 8.29
N ASN A 128 6.27 -3.87 7.71
CA ASN A 128 6.15 -2.56 8.35
C ASN A 128 5.35 -2.63 9.66
N VAL A 129 4.21 -3.33 9.66
CA VAL A 129 3.39 -3.52 10.87
C VAL A 129 4.16 -4.30 11.94
N LEU A 130 4.87 -5.37 11.57
CA LEU A 130 5.65 -6.17 12.52
C LEU A 130 6.81 -5.37 13.12
N ALA A 131 7.48 -4.55 12.32
CA ALA A 131 8.54 -3.64 12.77
C ALA A 131 7.98 -2.58 13.73
N ASP A 132 6.81 -1.98 13.42
CA ASP A 132 6.15 -1.01 14.31
C ASP A 132 5.74 -1.65 15.66
N MET A 133 5.55 -2.98 15.71
CA MET A 133 5.32 -3.75 16.94
C MET A 133 6.60 -4.18 17.67
N GLY A 134 7.80 -3.93 17.11
CA GLY A 134 9.07 -4.43 17.62
C GLY A 134 9.27 -5.94 17.45
N ARG A 135 8.55 -6.57 16.51
CA ARG A 135 8.68 -8.00 16.16
C ARG A 135 9.64 -8.13 14.99
N ASP A 136 10.89 -7.72 15.21
CA ASP A 136 11.85 -7.42 14.16
C ASP A 136 12.24 -8.65 13.32
N GLU A 137 12.43 -9.83 13.92
CA GLU A 137 12.76 -11.04 13.15
C GLU A 137 11.60 -11.48 12.24
N GLU A 138 10.36 -11.34 12.71
CA GLU A 138 9.19 -11.64 11.89
C GLU A 138 9.01 -10.60 10.78
N ALA A 139 9.31 -9.33 11.07
CA ALA A 139 9.33 -8.26 10.07
C ALA A 139 10.35 -8.56 8.97
N LEU A 140 11.57 -8.99 9.35
CA LEU A 140 12.62 -9.37 8.41
C LEU A 140 12.17 -10.51 7.50
N GLN A 141 11.58 -11.57 8.06
CA GLN A 141 11.03 -12.69 7.27
C GLN A 141 9.94 -12.24 6.29
N ALA A 142 9.06 -11.33 6.72
CA ALA A 142 8.02 -10.77 5.86
C ALA A 142 8.61 -9.98 4.69
N TYR A 143 9.61 -9.13 4.95
CA TYR A 143 10.31 -8.38 3.91
C TYR A 143 11.12 -9.28 2.97
N GLU A 144 11.79 -10.31 3.47
CA GLU A 144 12.55 -11.26 2.65
C GLU A 144 11.63 -12.03 1.70
N ARG A 145 10.45 -12.46 2.17
CA ARG A 145 9.42 -13.05 1.30
C ARG A 145 8.91 -12.06 0.26
N ALA A 146 8.69 -10.80 0.64
CA ALA A 146 8.33 -9.75 -0.31
C ALA A 146 9.42 -9.56 -1.39
N LEU A 147 10.68 -9.47 -0.98
CA LEU A 147 11.83 -9.32 -1.87
C LEU A 147 12.02 -10.55 -2.76
N ALA A 148 11.68 -11.77 -2.30
CA ALA A 148 11.71 -12.95 -3.15
C ALA A 148 10.70 -12.86 -4.30
N GLY A 149 9.53 -12.25 -4.06
CA GLY A 149 8.51 -11.98 -5.08
C GLY A 149 8.88 -10.85 -6.05
N ASP A 150 9.61 -9.84 -5.57
CA ASP A 150 10.17 -8.77 -6.42
C ASP A 150 11.65 -8.47 -6.07
N PRO A 151 12.61 -9.26 -6.61
CA PRO A 151 14.01 -9.18 -6.22
C PRO A 151 14.73 -7.89 -6.59
N LYS A 152 14.09 -7.01 -7.38
CA LYS A 152 14.65 -5.74 -7.86
C LYS A 152 13.91 -4.53 -7.27
N ASN A 153 13.30 -4.69 -6.10
CA ASN A 153 12.59 -3.62 -5.43
C ASN A 153 13.50 -2.88 -4.42
N PRO A 154 14.03 -1.68 -4.75
CA PRO A 154 14.90 -0.94 -3.85
C PRO A 154 14.17 -0.47 -2.58
N ALA A 155 12.85 -0.26 -2.63
CA ALA A 155 12.08 0.14 -1.45
C ALA A 155 12.02 -0.97 -0.39
N ILE A 156 11.81 -2.23 -0.80
CA ILE A 156 11.85 -3.38 0.11
C ILE A 156 13.26 -3.55 0.69
N MET A 157 14.29 -3.44 -0.15
CA MET A 157 15.69 -3.50 0.31
C MET A 157 16.02 -2.38 1.32
N GLY A 158 15.49 -1.16 1.11
CA GLY A 158 15.64 -0.04 2.04
C GLY A 158 14.97 -0.30 3.39
N ASN A 159 13.79 -0.94 3.41
CA ASN A 159 13.12 -1.34 4.64
C ASN A 159 13.92 -2.42 5.39
N ILE A 160 14.41 -3.44 4.69
CA ILE A 160 15.30 -4.47 5.28
C ILE A 160 16.55 -3.82 5.87
N GLY A 161 17.24 -2.97 5.12
CA GLY A 161 18.44 -2.29 5.59
C GLY A 161 18.19 -1.42 6.83
N SER A 162 17.05 -0.72 6.87
CA SER A 162 16.66 0.10 8.02
C SER A 162 16.36 -0.74 9.26
N LEU A 163 15.67 -1.88 9.08
CA LEU A 163 15.39 -2.83 10.16
C LEU A 163 16.68 -3.47 10.71
N LEU A 164 17.58 -3.89 9.82
CA LEU A 164 18.87 -4.48 10.19
C LEU A 164 19.76 -3.50 10.98
N ILE A 165 19.69 -2.20 10.67
CA ILE A 165 20.35 -1.16 11.47
C ILE A 165 19.78 -1.12 12.89
N GLY A 166 18.45 -1.19 13.04
CA GLY A 166 17.79 -1.24 14.35
C GLY A 166 18.20 -2.47 15.16
N LEU A 167 18.49 -3.58 14.48
CA LEU A 167 19.01 -4.83 15.05
C LEU A 167 20.55 -4.84 15.23
N GLU A 168 21.24 -3.72 14.94
CA GLU A 168 22.71 -3.61 14.98
C GLU A 168 23.45 -4.60 14.04
N ARG A 169 22.76 -5.13 13.02
CA ARG A 169 23.32 -6.04 12.00
C ARG A 169 23.87 -5.25 10.81
N TYR A 170 24.88 -4.42 11.07
CA TYR A 170 25.35 -3.39 10.14
C TYR A 170 25.98 -3.94 8.85
N GLU A 171 26.71 -5.05 8.90
CA GLU A 171 27.30 -5.70 7.73
C GLU A 171 26.22 -6.19 6.77
N GLU A 172 25.19 -6.85 7.29
CA GLU A 172 24.06 -7.34 6.49
C GLU A 172 23.25 -6.18 5.92
N ALA A 173 23.04 -5.11 6.70
CA ALA A 173 22.42 -3.89 6.22
C ALA A 173 23.22 -3.29 5.05
N ARG A 174 24.56 -3.25 5.14
CA ARG A 174 25.42 -2.77 4.05
C ARG A 174 25.20 -3.58 2.77
N GLU A 175 25.23 -4.90 2.85
CA GLU A 175 25.08 -5.77 1.66
C GLU A 175 23.74 -5.53 0.92
N VAL A 176 22.64 -5.44 1.67
CA VAL A 176 21.31 -5.20 1.09
C VAL A 176 21.21 -3.80 0.50
N LEU A 177 21.72 -2.78 1.20
CA LEU A 177 21.68 -1.39 0.74
C LEU A 177 22.62 -1.16 -0.47
N GLU A 178 23.74 -1.88 -0.59
CA GLU A 178 24.60 -1.84 -1.78
C GLU A 178 23.86 -2.37 -3.01
N ARG A 179 23.11 -3.46 -2.86
CA ARG A 179 22.25 -3.98 -3.92
C ARG A 179 21.17 -2.97 -4.32
N ALA A 180 20.56 -2.29 -3.36
CA ALA A 180 19.56 -1.26 -3.62
C ALA A 180 20.17 -0.08 -4.41
N LEU A 181 21.34 0.43 -3.99
CA LEU A 181 22.05 1.50 -4.69
C LEU A 181 22.58 1.09 -6.07
N ALA A 182 22.83 -0.20 -6.31
CA ALA A 182 23.18 -0.68 -7.64
C ALA A 182 21.99 -0.63 -8.62
N LEU A 183 20.75 -0.71 -8.11
CA LEU A 183 19.52 -0.60 -8.90
C LEU A 183 19.10 0.87 -9.08
N ASP A 184 19.17 1.65 -8.01
CA ASP A 184 18.91 3.10 -8.02
C ASP A 184 19.99 3.83 -7.21
N PRO A 185 21.05 4.33 -7.87
CA PRO A 185 22.13 5.05 -7.20
C PRO A 185 21.71 6.37 -6.54
N ASP A 186 20.59 6.95 -6.99
CA ASP A 186 20.14 8.28 -6.57
C ASP A 186 19.03 8.24 -5.53
N ASP A 187 18.58 7.04 -5.10
CA ASP A 187 17.57 6.89 -4.04
C ASP A 187 18.04 7.62 -2.76
N PRO A 188 17.36 8.72 -2.38
CA PRO A 188 17.80 9.56 -1.26
C PRO A 188 17.64 8.85 0.09
N VAL A 189 16.68 7.94 0.22
CA VAL A 189 16.42 7.17 1.44
C VAL A 189 17.53 6.14 1.61
N VAL A 190 17.76 5.30 0.59
CA VAL A 190 18.80 4.27 0.63
C VAL A 190 20.18 4.89 0.85
N ARG A 191 20.50 6.00 0.17
CA ARG A 191 21.78 6.70 0.35
C ARG A 191 21.96 7.24 1.77
N ARG A 192 20.90 7.81 2.36
CA ARG A 192 20.92 8.28 3.76
C ARG A 192 21.16 7.11 4.72
N THR A 193 20.45 6.01 4.53
CA THR A 193 20.55 4.80 5.35
C THR A 193 21.95 4.17 5.23
N MET A 194 22.50 4.03 4.01
CA MET A 194 23.86 3.55 3.76
C MET A 194 24.93 4.43 4.44
N ASN A 195 24.77 5.75 4.41
CA ASN A 195 25.69 6.66 5.08
C ASN A 195 25.70 6.48 6.60
N ALA A 196 24.56 6.11 7.20
CA ALA A 196 24.51 5.77 8.62
C ALA A 196 25.33 4.50 8.91
N VAL A 197 25.11 3.44 8.13
CA VAL A 197 25.85 2.16 8.24
C VAL A 197 27.36 2.38 8.11
N ARG A 198 27.80 3.09 7.07
CA ARG A 198 29.24 3.36 6.83
C ARG A 198 29.90 4.10 7.99
N ARG A 199 29.18 5.04 8.63
CA ARG A 199 29.71 5.79 9.78
C ARG A 199 29.87 4.92 11.01
N THR A 200 28.96 3.98 11.24
CA THR A 200 29.03 3.05 12.37
C THR A 200 30.18 2.06 12.19
N LEU A 201 30.23 1.38 11.04
CA LEU A 201 31.29 0.41 10.73
C LEU A 201 32.69 1.04 10.77
N ALA A 202 32.83 2.31 10.35
CA ALA A 202 34.12 3.01 10.41
C ALA A 202 34.56 3.39 11.83
N ARG A 203 33.65 3.38 12.83
CA ARG A 203 33.97 3.61 14.24
C ARG A 203 34.36 2.33 14.97
N GLU A 204 33.93 1.18 14.44
CA GLU A 204 34.14 -0.14 15.03
C GLU A 204 35.41 -0.84 14.49
N ALA A 205 36.00 -0.32 13.41
CA ALA A 205 37.25 -0.78 12.80
C ALA A 205 38.49 -0.08 13.39
#